data_AF-A0A914EIR8-F1
#
_entry.id   AF-A0A914EIR8-F1
#
_cell.length_a   1.000
_cell.length_b   1.000
_cell.length_c   1.000
_cell.angle_alpha   90.00
_cell.angle_beta   90.00
_cell.angle_gamma   90.00
#
_symmetry.space_group_name_H-M   'P 1'
#
loop_
_entity.id
_entity.type
_entity.pdbx_description
1 polymer ?
#
loop_
_entity_poly.entity_id
_entity_poly.type
_entity_poly.pdbx_seq_one_letter_code
_entity_poly.pdbx_strand_id
1 'polypeptide(L)'
;VEAVIDELAKINAIAWKNNSNWFQDFQEDDDKDQFMKDMYKEAQGLVKIQPEIFTNILERAKSFFTYETYQQTCYREDKYGFPPGLVHADLWAANIMFARDSNGTLTSELIAIIDWQDVHPGKIHLMSSYHTWARPRVWINETRIGISYA
;
A
#
# COMPACT_ATOMS: atom_id res chain seq x y z
N VAL A 1 11.28 -10.15 -5.42
CA VAL A 1 11.13 -8.69 -5.15
C VAL A 1 11.44 -7.87 -6.40
N GLU A 2 12.56 -8.11 -7.09
CA GLU A 2 12.93 -7.42 -8.34
C GLU A 2 11.83 -7.46 -9.40
N ALA A 3 11.31 -8.65 -9.74
CA ALA A 3 10.23 -8.79 -10.72
C ALA A 3 8.98 -7.96 -10.38
N VAL A 4 8.65 -7.79 -9.09
CA VAL A 4 7.52 -6.95 -8.67
C VAL A 4 7.84 -5.48 -8.89
N ILE A 5 9.04 -5.04 -8.51
CA ILE A 5 9.49 -3.64 -8.73
C ILE A 5 9.47 -3.32 -10.22
N ASP A 6 9.96 -4.22 -11.07
CA ASP A 6 10.00 -4.02 -12.52
C ASP A 6 8.61 -3.89 -13.13
N GLU A 7 7.66 -4.74 -12.74
CA GLU A 7 6.27 -4.62 -13.24
C GLU A 7 5.59 -3.34 -12.75
N LEU A 8 5.78 -2.96 -11.49
CA LEU A 8 5.26 -1.68 -10.97
C LEU A 8 5.87 -0.47 -11.68
N ALA A 9 7.16 -0.54 -12.03
CA ALA A 9 7.83 0.50 -12.80
C ALA A 9 7.25 0.61 -14.22
N LYS A 10 6.98 -0.53 -14.89
CA LYS A 10 6.34 -0.55 -16.22
C LYS A 10 4.93 0.05 -16.17
N ILE A 11 4.13 -0.32 -15.18
CA ILE A 11 2.77 0.21 -15.00
C ILE A 11 2.80 1.74 -14.85
N ASN A 12 3.71 2.26 -14.02
CA ASN A 12 3.86 3.70 -13.85
C ASN A 12 4.43 4.41 -15.09
N ALA A 13 5.36 3.78 -15.81
CA ALA A 13 5.85 4.31 -17.08
C ALA A 13 4.73 4.41 -18.13
N ILE A 14 3.80 3.44 -18.16
CA ILE A 14 2.62 3.48 -19.03
C ILE A 14 1.69 4.62 -18.61
N ALA A 15 1.41 4.77 -17.30
CA ALA A 15 0.58 5.85 -16.78
C ALA A 15 1.13 7.24 -17.18
N TRP A 16 2.44 7.43 -17.06
CA TRP A 16 3.10 8.69 -17.44
C TRP A 16 3.17 8.93 -18.95
N LYS A 17 3.33 7.87 -19.74
CA LYS A 17 3.39 7.98 -21.21
C LYS A 17 2.04 8.34 -21.82
N ASN A 18 0.93 7.93 -21.21
CA ASN A 18 -0.42 8.09 -21.76
C ASN A 18 -1.10 9.44 -21.44
N ASN A 19 -0.32 10.49 -21.13
CA ASN A 19 -0.80 11.85 -20.90
C ASN A 19 -1.59 12.05 -19.59
N SER A 20 -1.64 13.29 -19.12
CA SER A 20 -1.95 13.76 -17.75
C SER A 20 -3.38 13.56 -17.26
N ASN A 21 -4.22 12.72 -17.89
CA ASN A 21 -5.64 12.62 -17.57
C ASN A 21 -6.13 11.20 -17.30
N TRP A 22 -5.26 10.18 -17.34
CA TRP A 22 -5.66 8.78 -17.09
C TRP A 22 -6.36 8.59 -15.72
N PHE A 23 -6.10 9.50 -14.78
CA PHE A 23 -6.68 9.47 -13.45
C PHE A 23 -8.06 10.14 -13.35
N GLN A 24 -8.56 10.76 -14.42
CA GLN A 24 -9.88 11.42 -14.42
C GLN A 24 -11.02 10.42 -14.25
N ASP A 25 -10.82 9.18 -14.70
CA ASP A 25 -11.81 8.09 -14.59
C ASP A 25 -11.94 7.54 -13.16
N PHE A 26 -11.01 7.88 -12.26
CA PHE A 26 -11.13 7.53 -10.85
C PHE A 26 -12.19 8.42 -10.20
N GLN A 27 -13.17 7.81 -9.54
CA GLN A 27 -14.09 8.57 -8.70
C GLN A 27 -13.34 9.06 -7.46
N GLU A 28 -13.54 10.32 -7.10
CA GLU A 28 -13.15 10.78 -5.77
C GLU A 28 -14.28 10.46 -4.81
N ASP A 29 -13.94 9.96 -3.62
CA ASP A 29 -14.91 9.98 -2.53
C ASP A 29 -15.25 11.44 -2.22
N ASP A 30 -16.55 11.75 -2.20
CA ASP A 30 -17.04 13.12 -2.01
C ASP A 30 -16.78 13.63 -0.59
N ASP A 31 -16.55 12.75 0.40
CA ASP A 31 -16.34 13.11 1.80
C ASP A 31 -15.10 12.45 2.44
N LYS A 32 -13.93 12.90 1.98
CA LYS A 32 -12.60 12.44 2.45
C LYS A 32 -12.34 12.76 3.93
N ASP A 33 -12.93 13.86 4.42
CA ASP A 33 -12.86 14.24 5.83
C ASP A 33 -13.60 13.21 6.71
N GLN A 34 -14.78 12.77 6.26
CA GLN A 34 -15.54 11.72 6.93
C GLN A 34 -14.80 10.38 6.87
N PHE A 35 -14.24 10.01 5.72
CA PHE A 35 -13.40 8.81 5.60
C PHE A 35 -12.28 8.78 6.64
N MET A 36 -11.52 9.88 6.81
CA MET A 36 -10.43 9.94 7.79
C MET A 36 -10.94 9.85 9.24
N LYS A 37 -12.11 10.44 9.54
CA LYS A 37 -12.76 10.31 10.86
C LYS A 37 -13.18 8.86 11.14
N ASP A 38 -13.75 8.18 10.15
CA ASP A 38 -14.16 6.79 10.27
C ASP A 38 -12.95 5.86 10.44
N MET A 39 -11.87 6.08 9.70
CA MET A 39 -10.61 5.37 9.90
C MET A 39 -10.04 5.55 11.31
N TYR A 40 -10.08 6.77 11.85
CA TYR A 40 -9.65 7.00 13.23
C TYR A 40 -10.54 6.28 14.25
N LYS A 41 -11.86 6.28 14.01
CA LYS A 41 -12.84 5.58 14.86
C LYS A 41 -12.64 4.06 14.85
N GLU A 42 -12.37 3.47 13.69
CA GLU A 42 -12.01 2.05 13.58
C GLU A 42 -10.70 1.74 14.32
N ALA A 43 -9.69 2.61 14.20
CA ALA A 43 -8.44 2.46 14.93
C ALA A 43 -8.64 2.55 16.46
N GLN A 44 -9.55 3.39 16.94
CA GLN A 44 -9.98 3.39 18.34
C GLN A 44 -10.68 2.09 18.74
N GLY A 45 -11.41 1.46 17.81
CA GLY A 45 -11.98 0.12 17.98
C GLY A 45 -10.91 -0.93 18.31
N LEU A 46 -9.77 -0.89 17.62
CA LEU A 46 -8.64 -1.78 17.89
C LEU A 46 -8.08 -1.60 19.31
N VAL A 47 -8.00 -0.36 19.81
CA VAL A 47 -7.58 -0.07 21.20
C VAL A 47 -8.53 -0.69 22.22
N LYS A 48 -9.83 -0.74 21.94
CA LYS A 48 -10.81 -1.40 22.83
C LYS A 48 -10.63 -2.92 22.87
N ILE A 49 -10.18 -3.51 21.78
CA ILE A 49 -9.96 -4.95 21.66
C ILE A 49 -8.68 -5.36 22.39
N GLN A 50 -7.58 -4.64 22.17
CA GLN A 50 -6.28 -4.99 22.73
C GLN A 50 -5.46 -3.73 23.11
N PRO A 51 -5.78 -3.09 24.24
CA PRO A 51 -5.24 -1.78 24.60
C PRO A 51 -3.73 -1.77 24.79
N GLU A 52 -3.15 -2.85 25.32
CA GLU A 52 -1.71 -2.97 25.59
C GLU A 52 -0.86 -2.96 24.31
N ILE A 53 -1.43 -3.39 23.18
CA ILE A 53 -0.76 -3.34 21.87
C ILE A 53 -1.07 -2.03 21.16
N PHE A 54 -2.34 -1.66 21.05
CA PHE A 54 -2.76 -0.64 20.11
C PHE A 54 -2.70 0.79 20.64
N THR A 55 -2.66 1.01 21.96
CA THR A 55 -2.66 2.39 22.52
C THR A 55 -1.47 3.20 22.02
N ASN A 56 -0.24 2.66 22.15
CA ASN A 56 0.97 3.36 21.71
C ASN A 56 1.01 3.51 20.19
N ILE A 57 0.50 2.53 19.44
CA ILE A 57 0.43 2.60 17.97
C ILE A 57 -0.51 3.73 17.55
N LEU A 58 -1.70 3.82 18.15
CA LEU A 58 -2.68 4.85 17.83
C LEU A 58 -2.17 6.25 18.20
N GLU A 59 -1.56 6.43 19.37
CA GLU A 59 -1.00 7.73 19.77
C GLU A 59 0.07 8.22 18.79
N ARG A 60 0.94 7.32 18.32
CA ARG A 60 1.94 7.65 17.29
C ARG A 60 1.35 7.89 15.91
N ALA A 61 0.22 7.26 15.60
CA ALA A 61 -0.42 7.37 14.29
C ALA A 61 -1.46 8.50 14.21
N LYS A 62 -1.87 9.07 15.35
CA LYS A 62 -2.99 10.01 15.47
C LYS A 62 -2.92 11.19 14.50
N SER A 63 -1.74 11.77 14.29
CA SER A 63 -1.56 12.90 13.38
C SER A 63 -1.76 12.55 11.90
N PHE A 64 -1.71 11.27 11.54
CA PHE A 64 -1.95 10.81 10.18
C PHE A 64 -3.43 10.67 9.83
N PHE A 65 -4.34 10.76 10.80
CA PHE A 65 -5.79 10.72 10.55
C PHE A 65 -6.34 12.08 10.15
N THR A 66 -5.72 12.69 9.14
CA THR A 66 -6.08 14.02 8.62
C THR A 66 -6.23 13.97 7.11
N TYR A 67 -7.11 14.83 6.58
CA TYR A 67 -7.26 14.97 5.14
C TYR A 67 -5.97 15.43 4.45
N GLU A 68 -5.18 16.27 5.12
CA GLU A 68 -3.86 16.68 4.61
C GLU A 68 -2.94 15.47 4.40
N THR A 69 -2.92 14.52 5.34
CA THR A 69 -2.12 13.28 5.18
C THR A 69 -2.64 12.44 4.03
N TYR A 70 -3.96 12.33 3.87
CA TYR A 70 -4.57 11.64 2.73
C TYR A 70 -4.15 12.27 1.38
N GLN A 71 -4.13 13.61 1.28
CA GLN A 71 -3.66 14.32 0.08
C GLN A 71 -2.15 14.16 -0.18
N GLN A 72 -1.37 13.66 0.78
CA GLN A 72 0.02 13.29 0.54
C GLN A 72 0.16 11.91 -0.12
N THR A 73 -0.85 11.05 0.01
CA THR A 73 -0.85 9.69 -0.55
C THR A 73 -1.64 9.61 -1.86
N CYS A 74 -2.77 10.30 -1.94
CA CYS A 74 -3.66 10.37 -3.09
C CYS A 74 -3.65 11.78 -3.69
N TYR A 75 -3.14 11.92 -4.91
CA TYR A 75 -3.06 13.20 -5.61
C TYR A 75 -3.09 13.03 -7.13
N ARG A 76 -3.65 14.02 -7.82
CA ARG A 76 -3.86 14.03 -9.28
C ARG A 76 -3.00 15.06 -10.01
N GLU A 77 -2.25 15.84 -9.27
CA GLU A 77 -1.40 16.91 -9.78
C GLU A 77 0.07 16.57 -9.61
N ASP A 78 0.91 17.23 -10.39
CA ASP A 78 2.36 17.10 -10.24
C ASP A 78 2.76 17.54 -8.83
N LYS A 79 3.41 16.63 -8.09
CA LYS A 79 3.84 16.87 -6.72
C LYS A 79 5.29 16.44 -6.56
N TYR A 80 6.09 17.28 -5.92
CA TYR A 80 7.53 17.04 -5.72
C TYR A 80 8.33 16.84 -7.01
N GLY A 81 7.87 17.41 -8.14
CA GLY A 81 8.52 17.29 -9.44
C GLY A 81 8.21 16.00 -10.21
N PHE A 82 7.20 15.24 -9.77
CA PHE A 82 6.76 14.01 -10.45
C PHE A 82 5.26 14.05 -10.74
N PRO A 83 4.82 13.57 -11.91
CA PRO A 83 3.40 13.34 -12.17
C PRO A 83 2.86 12.22 -11.27
N PRO A 84 1.54 12.18 -11.02
CA PRO A 84 0.93 11.11 -10.24
C PRO A 84 1.20 9.75 -10.90
N GLY A 85 1.52 8.76 -10.06
CA GLY A 85 1.65 7.36 -10.47
C GLY A 85 0.38 6.58 -10.17
N LEU A 86 0.30 5.36 -10.70
CA LEU A 86 -0.74 4.40 -10.37
C LEU A 86 -0.35 3.65 -9.09
N VAL A 87 -1.13 3.82 -8.02
CA VAL A 87 -0.88 3.21 -6.72
C VAL A 87 -1.86 2.06 -6.51
N HIS A 88 -1.36 0.86 -6.21
CA HIS A 88 -2.19 -0.32 -5.92
C HIS A 88 -2.93 -0.24 -4.57
N ALA A 89 -2.33 0.46 -3.59
CA ALA A 89 -2.80 0.68 -2.22
C ALA A 89 -2.93 -0.55 -1.30
N ASP A 90 -3.21 -1.74 -1.84
CA ASP A 90 -3.23 -3.00 -1.08
C ASP A 90 -2.19 -4.01 -1.59
N LEU A 91 -0.91 -3.59 -1.68
CA LEU A 91 0.15 -4.46 -2.17
C LEU A 91 0.78 -5.26 -1.01
N TRP A 92 0.30 -6.49 -0.83
CA TRP A 92 0.85 -7.47 0.11
C TRP A 92 0.99 -8.84 -0.55
N ALA A 93 1.63 -9.79 0.14
CA ALA A 93 2.05 -11.06 -0.44
C ALA A 93 0.90 -11.88 -1.07
N ALA A 94 -0.32 -11.77 -0.54
CA ALA A 94 -1.48 -12.50 -1.08
C ALA A 94 -1.94 -11.95 -2.45
N ASN A 95 -1.64 -10.68 -2.74
CA ASN A 95 -2.03 -10.00 -3.98
C ASN A 95 -0.97 -10.10 -5.08
N ILE A 96 0.06 -10.94 -4.86
CA ILE A 96 1.18 -11.16 -5.79
C ILE A 96 1.25 -12.64 -6.14
N MET A 97 1.11 -12.97 -7.43
CA MET A 97 1.13 -14.34 -7.92
C MET A 97 2.45 -14.64 -8.63
N PHE A 98 3.17 -15.65 -8.14
CA PHE A 98 4.39 -16.16 -8.78
C PHE A 98 4.15 -17.49 -9.48
N ALA A 99 4.92 -17.76 -10.54
CA ALA A 99 4.84 -19.00 -11.28
C ALA A 99 5.35 -20.17 -10.43
N ARG A 100 4.87 -21.37 -10.74
CA ARG A 100 5.42 -22.61 -10.20
C ARG A 100 6.16 -23.38 -11.29
N ASP A 101 7.28 -23.97 -10.94
CA ASP A 101 7.98 -24.87 -11.85
C ASP A 101 7.23 -26.21 -12.03
N SER A 102 7.76 -27.09 -12.87
CA SER A 102 7.18 -28.42 -13.12
C SER A 102 7.07 -29.31 -11.88
N ASN A 103 7.80 -28.98 -10.80
CA ASN A 103 7.78 -29.71 -9.53
C ASN A 103 6.84 -29.05 -8.51
N GLY A 104 6.15 -27.97 -8.89
CA GLY A 104 5.26 -27.23 -8.01
C GLY A 104 5.97 -26.25 -7.07
N THR A 105 7.27 -26.02 -7.25
CA THR A 105 8.07 -25.08 -6.44
C THR A 105 7.83 -23.66 -6.93
N LEU A 106 7.69 -22.71 -6.00
CA LEU A 106 7.56 -21.30 -6.33
C LEU A 106 8.83 -20.79 -7.02
N THR A 107 8.67 -20.07 -8.12
CA THR A 107 9.76 -19.41 -8.84
C THR A 107 9.79 -17.91 -8.54
N SER A 108 10.79 -17.20 -9.06
CA SER A 108 10.86 -15.73 -9.01
C SER A 108 10.06 -15.05 -10.12
N GLU A 109 9.47 -15.81 -11.04
CA GLU A 109 8.69 -15.28 -12.16
C GLU A 109 7.34 -14.76 -11.66
N LEU A 110 7.11 -13.46 -11.83
CA LEU A 110 5.84 -12.83 -11.50
C LEU A 110 4.83 -13.11 -12.61
N ILE A 111 3.66 -13.63 -12.25
CA ILE A 111 2.55 -13.92 -13.16
C ILE A 111 1.53 -12.79 -13.16
N ALA A 112 1.16 -12.31 -11.97
CA ALA A 112 0.16 -11.26 -11.83
C ALA A 112 0.30 -10.50 -10.52
N ILE A 113 -0.10 -9.23 -10.57
CA ILE A 113 -0.49 -8.44 -9.40
C ILE A 113 -2.00 -8.30 -9.51
N ILE A 114 -2.72 -8.72 -8.48
CA ILE A 114 -4.19 -8.78 -8.46
C ILE A 114 -4.75 -7.91 -7.36
N ASP A 115 -6.07 -7.78 -7.34
CA ASP A 115 -6.81 -7.06 -6.31
C ASP A 115 -6.60 -5.53 -6.33
N TRP A 116 -6.98 -4.93 -7.47
CA TRP A 116 -6.84 -3.51 -7.75
C TRP A 116 -7.99 -2.65 -7.21
N GLN A 117 -8.78 -3.13 -6.23
CA GLN A 117 -9.98 -2.43 -5.78
C GLN A 117 -9.70 -1.07 -5.11
N ASP A 118 -8.53 -0.91 -4.50
CA ASP A 118 -8.09 0.33 -3.84
C ASP A 118 -7.13 1.17 -4.72
N VAL A 119 -7.09 0.88 -6.02
CA VAL A 119 -6.22 1.59 -6.96
C VAL A 119 -6.57 3.09 -7.01
N HIS A 120 -5.55 3.95 -7.00
CA HIS A 120 -5.75 5.39 -7.07
C HIS A 120 -4.53 6.13 -7.64
N PRO A 121 -4.69 7.38 -8.11
CA PRO A 121 -3.57 8.25 -8.47
C PRO A 121 -2.84 8.78 -7.23
N GLY A 122 -1.51 8.69 -7.22
CA GLY A 122 -0.75 9.15 -6.06
C GLY A 122 0.74 8.90 -6.11
N LYS A 123 1.34 8.74 -4.93
CA LYS A 123 2.80 8.61 -4.78
C LYS A 123 3.27 7.18 -5.04
N ILE A 124 4.12 7.01 -6.06
CA ILE A 124 4.81 5.73 -6.36
C ILE A 124 5.61 5.21 -5.15
N HIS A 125 6.20 6.11 -4.37
CA HIS A 125 7.06 5.76 -3.24
C HIS A 125 6.33 5.05 -2.08
N LEU A 126 4.99 5.15 -2.02
CA LEU A 126 4.21 4.52 -0.95
C LEU A 126 3.89 3.04 -1.23
N MET A 127 4.10 2.55 -2.47
CA MET A 127 3.92 1.14 -2.77
C MET A 127 4.84 0.22 -1.95
N SER A 128 5.95 0.75 -1.40
CA SER A 128 6.86 0.00 -0.54
C SER A 128 6.65 0.21 0.96
N SER A 129 5.97 1.28 1.39
CA SER A 129 5.90 1.66 2.82
C SER A 129 4.71 1.06 3.57
N TYR A 130 3.63 0.66 2.90
CA TYR A 130 2.52 -0.05 3.55
C TYR A 130 2.95 -1.40 4.15
N HIS A 131 4.04 -1.98 3.64
CA HIS A 131 4.68 -3.18 4.20
C HIS A 131 5.17 -3.02 5.64
N THR A 132 5.24 -1.80 6.18
CA THR A 132 5.78 -1.54 7.53
C THR A 132 4.73 -1.30 8.62
N TRP A 133 3.45 -1.12 8.26
CA TRP A 133 2.41 -0.71 9.21
C TRP A 133 1.39 -1.81 9.55
N ALA A 134 1.21 -2.82 8.71
CA ALA A 134 0.28 -3.90 8.95
C ALA A 134 0.98 -5.15 9.53
N ARG A 135 1.11 -5.18 10.87
CA ARG A 135 1.40 -6.38 11.70
C ARG A 135 2.86 -6.92 11.69
N PRO A 136 3.27 -7.74 12.69
CA PRO A 136 4.66 -7.81 13.14
C PRO A 136 5.61 -8.32 12.07
N ARG A 137 6.82 -7.73 12.07
CA ARG A 137 7.88 -7.98 11.09
C ARG A 137 8.22 -9.46 11.03
N VAL A 138 7.81 -10.13 9.95
CA VAL A 138 8.44 -11.38 9.53
C VAL A 138 9.71 -10.99 8.78
N TRP A 139 10.85 -11.12 9.45
CA TRP A 139 12.15 -11.04 8.79
C TRP A 139 12.43 -12.36 8.08
N ILE A 140 12.56 -12.34 6.76
CA ILE A 140 13.21 -13.43 6.03
C ILE A 140 14.71 -13.13 6.07
N ASN A 141 15.41 -13.71 7.04
CA ASN A 141 16.86 -13.84 6.95
C ASN A 141 17.14 -15.28 6.54
N GLU A 142 17.92 -15.43 5.46
CA GLU A 142 18.33 -16.72 4.92
C GLU A 142 18.77 -17.64 6.07
N THR A 143 18.07 -18.77 6.21
CA THR A 143 18.32 -19.94 7.09
C THR A 143 17.53 -20.18 8.39
N ARG A 144 16.72 -19.28 8.99
CA ARG A 144 15.86 -19.70 10.14
C ARG A 144 14.54 -18.91 10.27
N ILE A 145 13.41 -19.63 10.27
CA ILE A 145 12.10 -19.11 10.70
C ILE A 145 12.10 -19.06 12.23
N GLY A 146 12.10 -17.86 12.79
CA GLY A 146 11.93 -17.63 14.22
C GLY A 146 10.83 -16.59 14.44
N ILE A 147 9.77 -16.97 15.16
CA ILE A 147 8.75 -16.05 15.65
C ILE A 147 9.26 -15.51 17.00
N SER A 148 9.51 -14.22 17.10
CA SER A 148 9.80 -13.53 18.36
C SER A 148 8.69 -12.51 18.61
N TYR A 149 8.07 -12.63 19.77
CA TYR A 149 7.21 -11.61 20.35
C TYR A 149 8.12 -10.64 21.11
N ALA A 150 8.02 -9.35 20.82
CA ALA A 150 8.57 -8.26 21.61
C ALA A 150 7.45 -7.26 21.88
#